data_AF-A0A7K1KAK7-F1
#
_entry.id   AF-A0A7K1KAK7-F1
#
_cell.length_a   1.000
_cell.length_b   1.000
_cell.length_c   1.000
_cell.angle_alpha   90.00
_cell.angle_beta   90.00
_cell.angle_gamma   90.00
#
_symmetry.space_group_name_H-M   'P 1'
#
loop_
_entity.id
_entity.type
_entity.pdbx_description
1 polymer ?
#
loop_
_entity_poly.entity_id
_entity_poly.type
_entity_poly.pdbx_seq_one_letter_code
_entity_poly.pdbx_strand_id
1 'polypeptide(L)'
;MTGREPFVHAVSNPSVRRDIAQSVRDGIDPEQLAAEFNIAPSTVHRYAAEWEGTQRRIAALQPDEVEAIRSGVARGARSRFERQYGAEVVRQVLGG
;
A
#
# COMPACT_ATOMS: atom_id res chain seq x y z
N MET A 1 -15.69 -34.64 4.09
CA MET A 1 -14.47 -34.08 4.73
C MET A 1 -14.21 -32.72 4.11
N THR A 2 -14.54 -31.63 4.79
CA THR A 2 -14.26 -30.28 4.30
C THR A 2 -12.83 -29.91 4.69
N GLY A 3 -11.86 -30.22 3.83
CA GLY A 3 -10.50 -29.72 3.99
C GLY A 3 -10.51 -28.22 3.74
N ARG A 4 -10.56 -27.41 4.80
CA ARG A 4 -10.19 -25.99 4.69
C ARG A 4 -8.69 -25.98 4.46
N GLU A 5 -8.27 -25.70 3.24
CA GLU A 5 -6.88 -25.28 3.00
C GLU A 5 -6.58 -24.09 3.92
N PRO A 6 -5.41 -24.08 4.59
CA PRO A 6 -5.05 -22.98 5.46
C PRO A 6 -4.83 -21.72 4.62
N PHE A 7 -5.46 -20.61 5.04
CA PHE A 7 -5.20 -19.30 4.44
C PHE A 7 -3.71 -18.95 4.52
N VAL A 8 -3.20 -18.35 3.45
CA VAL A 8 -1.88 -17.71 3.48
C VAL A 8 -1.97 -16.46 4.37
N HIS A 9 -0.98 -16.28 5.23
CA HIS A 9 -1.00 -15.17 6.19
C HIS A 9 -0.93 -13.79 5.50
N ALA A 10 -0.20 -13.68 4.39
CA ALA A 10 -0.01 -12.44 3.64
C ALA A 10 0.43 -12.71 2.19
N VAL A 11 0.04 -11.84 1.28
CA VAL A 11 0.58 -11.81 -0.09
C VAL A 11 2.01 -11.29 -0.05
N SER A 12 2.99 -12.02 -0.59
CA SER A 12 4.40 -11.60 -0.54
C SER A 12 4.68 -10.36 -1.37
N ASN A 13 4.09 -10.24 -2.56
CA ASN A 13 4.34 -9.15 -3.51
C ASN A 13 3.69 -7.83 -3.04
N PRO A 14 4.47 -6.76 -2.74
CA PRO A 14 3.94 -5.48 -2.29
C PRO A 14 3.03 -4.77 -3.30
N SER A 15 3.28 -4.94 -4.60
CA SER A 15 2.43 -4.35 -5.65
C SER A 15 1.03 -4.96 -5.59
N VAL A 16 0.94 -6.29 -5.48
CA VAL A 16 -0.35 -6.99 -5.37
C VAL A 16 -1.11 -6.58 -4.10
N ARG A 17 -0.42 -6.39 -2.96
CA ARG A 17 -1.08 -5.87 -1.75
C ARG A 17 -1.72 -4.50 -1.98
N ARG A 18 -1.05 -3.65 -2.77
CA ARG A 18 -1.55 -2.32 -3.14
C ARG A 18 -2.76 -2.42 -4.06
N ASP A 19 -2.70 -3.30 -5.05
CA ASP A 19 -3.80 -3.52 -5.99
C ASP A 19 -5.05 -4.04 -5.26
N ILE A 20 -4.87 -4.95 -4.29
CA ILE A 20 -5.92 -5.39 -3.38
C ILE A 20 -6.49 -4.21 -2.59
N ALA A 21 -5.64 -3.38 -1.99
CA ALA A 21 -6.09 -2.23 -1.22
C ALA A 21 -6.84 -1.19 -2.07
N GLN A 22 -6.36 -0.93 -3.28
CA GLN A 22 -7.02 -0.08 -4.27
C GLN A 22 -8.38 -0.66 -4.68
N SER A 23 -8.44 -1.97 -4.94
CA SER A 23 -9.67 -2.68 -5.29
C SER A 23 -10.74 -2.56 -4.20
N VAL A 24 -10.36 -2.66 -2.93
CA VAL A 24 -11.28 -2.42 -1.80
C VAL A 24 -11.81 -0.98 -1.82
N ARG A 25 -10.93 0.01 -2.08
CA ARG A 25 -11.33 1.42 -2.18
C ARG A 25 -12.31 1.66 -3.33
N ASP A 26 -12.12 0.95 -4.43
CA ASP A 26 -12.96 1.01 -5.64
C ASP A 26 -14.31 0.27 -5.44
N GLY A 27 -14.51 -0.38 -4.29
CA GLY A 27 -15.77 -0.98 -3.86
C GLY A 27 -15.86 -2.49 -4.03
N ILE A 28 -14.74 -3.18 -4.33
CA ILE A 28 -14.72 -4.65 -4.35
C ILE A 28 -14.81 -5.18 -2.92
N ASP A 29 -15.65 -6.19 -2.73
CA ASP A 29 -15.85 -6.85 -1.44
C ASP A 29 -14.54 -7.47 -0.93
N PRO A 30 -14.07 -7.11 0.28
CA PRO A 30 -12.91 -7.72 0.91
C PRO A 30 -12.98 -9.25 1.03
N GLU A 31 -14.18 -9.83 1.20
CA GLU A 31 -14.36 -11.29 1.27
C GLU A 31 -14.08 -11.96 -0.07
N GLN A 32 -14.45 -11.31 -1.18
CA GLN A 32 -14.16 -11.81 -2.52
C GLN A 32 -12.65 -11.79 -2.79
N LEU A 33 -11.98 -10.69 -2.45
CA LEU A 33 -10.51 -10.57 -2.60
C LEU A 33 -9.79 -11.55 -1.68
N ALA A 34 -10.28 -11.77 -0.47
CA ALA A 34 -9.71 -12.75 0.46
C ALA A 34 -9.72 -14.17 -0.13
N ALA A 35 -10.85 -14.56 -0.73
CA ALA A 35 -10.98 -15.84 -1.41
C ALA A 35 -10.07 -15.95 -2.65
N GLU A 36 -10.03 -14.90 -3.48
CA GLU A 36 -9.23 -14.87 -4.71
C GLU A 36 -7.72 -15.03 -4.43
N PHE A 37 -7.23 -14.33 -3.41
CA PHE A 37 -5.81 -14.35 -3.05
C PHE A 37 -5.45 -15.40 -1.99
N ASN A 38 -6.42 -16.22 -1.56
CA ASN A 38 -6.29 -17.23 -0.50
C ASN A 38 -5.65 -16.65 0.79
N ILE A 39 -6.14 -15.49 1.23
CA ILE A 39 -5.71 -14.81 2.46
C ILE A 39 -6.90 -14.57 3.39
N ALA A 40 -6.63 -14.24 4.66
CA ALA A 40 -7.69 -13.87 5.59
C ALA A 40 -8.34 -12.50 5.21
N PRO A 41 -9.67 -12.32 5.36
CA PRO A 41 -10.33 -11.03 5.16
C PRO A 41 -9.75 -9.90 6.01
N SER A 42 -9.32 -10.21 7.24
CA SER A 42 -8.62 -9.26 8.11
C SER A 42 -7.30 -8.76 7.52
N THR A 43 -6.60 -9.58 6.72
CA THR A 43 -5.40 -9.16 5.99
C THR A 43 -5.74 -8.18 4.87
N VAL A 44 -6.84 -8.41 4.15
CA VAL A 44 -7.36 -7.48 3.12
C VAL A 44 -7.70 -6.12 3.74
N HIS A 45 -8.46 -6.11 4.84
CA HIS A 45 -8.79 -4.89 5.57
C HIS A 45 -7.55 -4.14 6.07
N ARG A 46 -6.54 -4.86 6.54
CA ARG A 46 -5.27 -4.26 6.95
C ARG A 46 -4.58 -3.57 5.77
N TYR A 47 -4.52 -4.21 4.60
CA TYR A 47 -3.93 -3.59 3.40
C TYR A 47 -4.68 -2.33 2.99
N ALA A 48 -6.01 -2.37 3.02
CA ALA A 48 -6.84 -1.19 2.75
C ALA A 48 -6.54 -0.05 3.74
N ALA A 49 -6.49 -0.33 5.04
CA ALA A 49 -6.22 0.68 6.06
C ALA A 49 -4.81 1.30 5.94
N GLU A 50 -3.79 0.49 5.66
CA GLU A 50 -2.41 0.95 5.42
C GLU A 50 -2.32 1.85 4.18
N TRP A 51 -3.00 1.45 3.11
CA TRP A 51 -3.07 2.22 1.87
C TRP A 51 -3.80 3.56 2.07
N GLU A 52 -4.95 3.57 2.73
CA GLU A 52 -5.70 4.80 3.06
C GLU A 52 -4.89 5.73 3.96
N GLY A 53 -4.16 5.18 4.94
CA GLY A 53 -3.24 5.94 5.78
C GLY A 53 -2.13 6.60 4.95
N THR A 54 -1.62 5.89 3.95
CA THR A 54 -0.62 6.41 3.01
C THR A 54 -1.20 7.52 2.12
N GLN A 55 -2.39 7.32 1.55
CA GLN A 55 -3.08 8.35 0.75
C GLN A 55 -3.35 9.62 1.55
N ARG A 56 -3.80 9.50 2.81
CA ARG A 56 -4.02 10.65 3.68
C ARG A 56 -2.75 11.46 3.91
N ARG A 57 -1.61 10.79 4.07
CA ARG A 57 -0.31 11.47 4.20
C ARG A 57 0.08 12.18 2.91
N ILE A 58 -0.08 11.52 1.76
CA ILE A 58 0.22 12.12 0.45
C ILE A 58 -0.67 13.34 0.19
N ALA A 59 -1.97 13.24 0.47
CA ALA A 59 -2.91 14.34 0.31
C ALA A 59 -2.63 15.55 1.22
N ALA A 60 -1.91 15.34 2.33
CA ALA A 60 -1.48 16.39 3.23
C ALA A 60 -0.16 17.07 2.81
N LEU A 61 0.61 16.47 1.90
CA LEU A 61 1.86 17.04 1.41
C LEU A 61 1.59 18.31 0.61
N GLN A 62 2.41 19.33 0.87
CA GLN A 62 2.41 20.53 0.05
C GLN A 62 3.14 20.28 -1.29
N PRO A 63 2.82 21.06 -2.35
CA PRO A 63 3.45 20.88 -3.67
C PRO A 63 4.98 20.98 -3.66
N ASP A 64 5.54 21.84 -2.80
CA ASP A 64 6.98 22.00 -2.61
C ASP A 64 7.62 20.79 -1.92
N GLU A 65 6.91 20.15 -0.98
CA GLU A 65 7.37 18.89 -0.36
C GLU A 65 7.41 17.75 -1.37
N VAL A 66 6.40 17.65 -2.24
CA VAL A 66 6.36 16.67 -3.34
C VAL A 66 7.56 16.85 -4.27
N GLU A 67 7.85 18.09 -4.65
CA GLU A 67 9.00 18.39 -5.50
C GLU A 67 10.35 18.17 -4.79
N ALA A 68 10.42 18.48 -3.49
CA ALA A 68 11.59 18.19 -2.67
C ALA A 68 11.87 16.68 -2.60
N ILE A 69 10.84 15.85 -2.45
CA ILE A 69 10.97 14.38 -2.48
C ILE A 69 11.50 13.93 -3.85
N ARG A 70 10.85 14.36 -4.95
CA ARG A 70 11.22 13.95 -6.32
C ARG A 70 12.66 14.32 -6.65
N SER A 71 12.99 15.60 -6.49
CA SER A 71 14.31 16.12 -6.82
C SER A 71 15.40 15.63 -5.85
N GLY A 72 15.05 15.40 -4.58
CA GLY A 72 15.95 14.84 -3.57
C GLY A 72 16.28 13.37 -3.83
N VAL A 73 15.29 12.55 -4.18
CA VAL A 73 15.50 11.15 -4.56
C VAL A 73 16.34 11.05 -5.83
N ALA A 74 16.09 11.89 -6.84
CA ALA A 74 16.91 11.95 -8.05
C ALA A 74 18.39 12.26 -7.76
N ARG A 75 18.68 12.96 -6.66
CA ARG A 75 20.04 13.27 -6.18
C ARG A 75 20.61 12.23 -5.20
N GLY A 76 19.93 11.10 -5.01
CA GLY A 76 20.39 10.01 -4.12
C GLY A 76 19.98 10.13 -2.65
N ALA A 77 19.15 11.11 -2.28
CA ALA A 77 18.75 11.32 -0.88
C ALA A 77 17.54 10.48 -0.43
N ARG A 78 17.23 9.38 -1.13
CA ARG A 78 16.02 8.56 -0.90
C ARG A 78 15.83 8.17 0.56
N SER A 79 16.86 7.59 1.19
CA SER A 79 16.77 7.12 2.58
C SER A 79 16.45 8.23 3.58
N ARG A 80 16.84 9.49 3.32
CA ARG A 80 16.46 10.64 4.15
C ARG A 80 14.95 10.87 4.09
N PHE A 81 14.39 10.91 2.89
CA PHE A 81 12.95 11.14 2.70
C PHE A 81 12.11 9.97 3.19
N GLU A 82 12.56 8.73 3.01
CA GLU A 82 11.85 7.55 3.52
C GLU A 82 11.77 7.54 5.06
N ARG A 83 12.79 8.06 5.75
CA ARG A 83 12.76 8.24 7.21
C ARG A 83 11.81 9.35 7.65
N GLN A 84 11.72 10.43 6.86
CA GLN A 84 10.90 11.59 7.19
C GLN A 84 9.41 11.35 6.92
N TYR A 85 9.09 10.85 5.73
CA TYR A 85 7.71 10.74 5.24
C TYR A 85 7.17 9.30 5.25
N GLY A 86 8.05 8.30 5.38
CA GLY A 86 7.74 6.89 5.25
C GLY A 86 8.05 6.37 3.84
N ALA A 87 8.53 5.12 3.77
CA ALA A 87 8.96 4.50 2.52
C ALA A 87 7.84 4.40 1.47
N GLU A 88 6.61 4.08 1.88
CA GLU A 88 5.50 3.96 0.93
C GLU A 88 5.00 5.31 0.41
N VAL A 89 5.03 6.37 1.23
CA VAL A 89 4.72 7.73 0.77
C VAL A 89 5.71 8.15 -0.31
N VAL A 90 7.01 7.98 -0.05
CA VAL A 90 8.06 8.28 -1.02
C VAL A 90 7.90 7.45 -2.30
N ARG A 91 7.63 6.15 -2.18
CA ARG A 91 7.41 5.28 -3.36
C ARG A 91 6.26 5.80 -4.23
N GLN A 92 5.12 6.13 -3.64
CA GLN A 92 3.95 6.57 -4.40
C GLN A 92 4.13 7.97 -5.02
N VAL A 93 4.80 8.89 -4.32
CA VAL A 93 5.14 10.23 -4.85
C VAL A 93 6.00 10.14 -6.12
N LEU A 94 6.83 9.10 -6.23
CA LEU A 94 7.68 8.83 -7.39
C LEU A 94 6.95 8.11 -8.54
N GLY A 95 5.62 7.93 -8.43
CA GLY A 95 4.79 7.27 -9.45
C GLY A 95 4.84 5.74 -9.38
N GLY A 96 5.08 5.21 -8.18
CA GLY A 96 5.45 3.80 -7.98
C GLY A 96 4.36 2.78 -8.20
#